data_AF-A0A2V6I192-F1
#
_entry.id   AF-A0A2V6I192-F1
#
_cell.length_a   1.000
_cell.length_b   1.000
_cell.length_c   1.000
_cell.angle_alpha   90.00
_cell.angle_beta   90.00
_cell.angle_gamma   90.00
#
_symmetry.space_group_name_H-M   'P 1'
#
loop_
_entity.id
_entity.type
_entity.pdbx_description
1 polymer ?
#
loop_
_entity_poly.entity_id
_entity_poly.type
_entity_poly.pdbx_seq_one_letter_code
_entity_poly.pdbx_strand_id
1 'polypeptide(L)'
;ERLDPTKLENFTLTTRNGKPIPLSQIGRVEIQPEDPLIKRRDRVPTITVRGDNIETTQPPDVSSRIWASLSPLRKALPENYRIEMAGSIEEAGKANSALAPLFPIMLLLMLAVIIIQV
;
A
#
# COMPACT_ATOMS: atom_id res chain seq x y z
N GLU A 1 8.80 -23.22 -28.13
CA GLU A 1 10.11 -23.80 -27.79
C GLU A 1 11.19 -22.81 -27.34
N ARG A 2 11.15 -21.51 -27.70
CA ARG A 2 12.12 -20.48 -27.26
C ARG A 2 11.80 -19.81 -25.91
N LEU A 3 10.86 -20.37 -25.15
CA LEU A 3 10.27 -19.75 -23.95
C LEU A 3 10.68 -20.45 -22.65
N ASP A 4 11.61 -21.40 -22.71
CA ASP A 4 12.10 -22.11 -21.55
C ASP A 4 13.42 -21.48 -21.07
N PRO A 5 13.40 -20.68 -19.98
CA PRO A 5 14.58 -19.99 -19.47
C PRO A 5 15.67 -20.96 -18.99
N THR A 6 15.32 -22.23 -18.68
CA THR A 6 16.32 -23.25 -18.32
C THR A 6 17.19 -23.70 -19.50
N LYS A 7 16.76 -23.46 -20.74
CA LYS A 7 17.51 -23.83 -21.95
C LYS A 7 18.46 -22.73 -22.43
N LEU A 8 18.51 -21.58 -21.74
CA LEU A 8 19.40 -20.46 -22.08
C LEU A 8 20.89 -20.79 -21.90
N GLU A 9 21.23 -21.72 -20.99
CA GLU A 9 22.61 -22.14 -20.74
C GLU A 9 23.28 -22.81 -21.96
N ASN A 10 22.48 -23.48 -22.79
CA ASN A 10 22.93 -24.16 -24.00
C ASN A 10 22.95 -23.24 -25.24
N PHE A 11 22.71 -21.94 -25.06
CA PHE A 11 22.74 -20.99 -26.15
C PHE A 11 24.20 -20.73 -26.58
N THR A 12 24.47 -20.94 -27.86
CA THR A 12 25.80 -20.74 -28.43
C THR A 12 25.94 -19.33 -28.95
N LEU A 13 26.94 -18.59 -28.46
CA LEU A 13 27.30 -17.26 -28.95
C LEU A 13 28.48 -17.37 -29.93
N THR A 14 28.39 -16.66 -31.06
CA THR A 14 29.49 -16.56 -32.02
C THR A 14 30.43 -15.43 -31.61
N THR A 15 31.68 -15.77 -31.35
CA THR A 15 32.72 -14.76 -31.05
C THR A 15 33.05 -13.93 -32.29
N ARG A 16 33.71 -12.78 -32.11
CA ARG A 16 34.20 -11.92 -33.20
C ARG A 16 35.11 -12.68 -34.20
N ASN A 17 35.68 -13.81 -33.78
CA ASN A 17 36.56 -14.66 -34.56
C ASN A 17 35.82 -15.86 -35.19
N GLY A 18 34.48 -15.87 -35.20
CA GLY A 18 33.66 -16.92 -35.80
C GLY A 18 33.60 -18.24 -35.01
N LYS A 19 34.27 -18.33 -33.86
CA LYS A 19 34.24 -19.54 -33.02
C LYS A 19 32.96 -19.57 -32.18
N PRO A 20 32.18 -20.67 -32.20
CA PRO A 20 31.02 -20.84 -31.32
C PRO A 20 31.48 -21.14 -29.89
N ILE A 21 30.98 -20.40 -28.91
CA ILE A 21 31.21 -20.63 -27.47
C ILE A 21 29.84 -20.74 -26.77
N PRO A 22 29.58 -21.82 -26.02
CA PRO A 22 28.36 -21.94 -25.24
C PRO A 22 28.32 -20.91 -24.11
N LEU A 23 27.14 -20.35 -23.82
CA LEU A 23 26.94 -19.30 -22.80
C LEU A 23 27.41 -19.74 -21.41
N SER A 24 27.30 -21.04 -21.09
CA SER A 24 27.79 -21.64 -19.84
C SER A 24 29.29 -21.51 -19.60
N GLN A 25 30.10 -21.25 -20.64
CA GLN A 25 31.54 -20.99 -20.49
C GLN A 25 31.87 -19.53 -20.19
N ILE A 26 30.90 -18.62 -20.34
CA ILE A 26 31.10 -17.17 -20.21
C ILE A 26 30.52 -16.66 -18.88
N GLY A 27 29.52 -17.34 -18.32
CA GLY A 27 28.92 -16.98 -17.04
C GLY A 27 27.88 -17.98 -16.54
N ARG A 28 27.28 -17.67 -15.38
CA ARG A 28 26.17 -18.44 -14.79
C ARG A 28 24.85 -17.74 -15.09
N VAL A 29 23.83 -18.52 -15.47
CA VAL A 29 22.47 -18.02 -15.68
C VAL A 29 21.63 -18.51 -14.51
N GLU A 30 21.06 -17.59 -13.74
CA GLU A 30 20.17 -17.92 -12.63
C GLU A 30 18.82 -17.25 -12.86
N ILE A 31 17.75 -18.02 -12.71
CA ILE A 31 16.39 -17.49 -12.74
C ILE A 31 16.06 -17.09 -11.31
N GLN A 32 15.98 -15.77 -11.08
CA GLN A 32 15.59 -15.23 -9.78
C GLN A 32 14.28 -14.45 -9.94
N PRO A 33 13.32 -14.63 -9.01
CA PRO A 33 12.15 -13.77 -8.95
C PRO A 33 12.58 -12.36 -8.55
N GLU A 34 12.21 -11.38 -9.35
CA GLU A 34 12.44 -9.96 -9.09
C GLU A 34 11.09 -9.26 -8.85
N ASP A 35 11.08 -8.26 -7.97
CA ASP A 35 9.92 -7.40 -7.76
C ASP A 35 9.80 -6.40 -8.92
N PRO A 36 8.81 -6.54 -9.83
CA PRO A 36 8.74 -5.70 -11.03
C PRO A 36 8.34 -4.25 -10.71
N LEU A 37 7.75 -4.00 -9.55
CA LEU A 37 7.31 -2.68 -9.11
C LEU A 37 7.30 -2.55 -7.59
N ILE A 38 8.21 -1.72 -7.08
CA ILE A 38 8.23 -1.33 -5.66
C ILE A 38 7.44 -0.03 -5.50
N LYS A 39 6.24 -0.11 -4.95
CA LYS A 39 5.45 1.08 -4.58
C LYS A 39 5.97 1.68 -3.29
N ARG A 40 6.07 3.01 -3.26
CA ARG A 40 6.52 3.78 -2.10
C ARG A 40 5.48 4.84 -1.75
N ARG A 41 5.14 4.94 -0.46
CA ARG A 41 4.40 6.06 0.12
C ARG A 41 5.31 6.74 1.14
N ASP A 42 5.47 8.04 1.04
CA ASP A 42 6.35 8.83 1.92
C ASP A 42 7.77 8.28 2.03
N ARG A 43 8.34 7.85 0.88
CA ARG A 43 9.67 7.24 0.73
C ARG A 43 9.85 5.87 1.39
N VAL A 44 8.81 5.30 1.99
CA VAL A 44 8.84 3.95 2.57
C VAL A 44 8.18 2.96 1.59
N PRO A 45 8.82 1.81 1.28
CA PRO A 45 8.17 0.73 0.54
C PRO A 45 6.87 0.33 1.21
N THR A 46 5.76 0.39 0.48
CA THR A 46 4.43 0.19 1.04
C THR A 46 3.61 -0.71 0.14
N ILE A 47 2.93 -1.68 0.75
CA ILE A 47 1.97 -2.56 0.08
C ILE A 47 0.58 -2.00 0.33
N THR A 48 -0.13 -1.64 -0.74
CA THR A 48 -1.53 -1.20 -0.66
C THR A 48 -2.45 -2.39 -0.82
N VAL A 49 -3.14 -2.77 0.27
CA VAL A 49 -4.21 -3.77 0.22
C VAL A 49 -5.53 -3.04 -0.01
N ARG A 50 -6.24 -3.38 -1.08
CA ARG A 50 -7.57 -2.86 -1.37
C ARG A 50 -8.58 -3.98 -1.17
N GLY A 51 -9.60 -3.73 -0.37
CA GLY A 51 -10.75 -4.61 -0.21
C GLY A 51 -11.98 -3.91 -0.76
N ASP A 52 -12.83 -4.66 -1.45
CA ASP A 52 -14.16 -4.19 -1.83
C ASP A 52 -15.17 -4.63 -0.77
N ASN A 53 -16.23 -3.86 -0.57
CA ASN A 53 -17.29 -4.16 0.40
C ASN A 53 -18.56 -4.61 -0.33
N ILE A 54 -19.39 -5.38 0.37
CA ILE A 54 -20.72 -5.72 -0.10
C ILE A 54 -21.59 -4.44 -0.07
N GLU A 55 -22.44 -4.24 -1.07
CA GLU A 55 -23.27 -3.03 -1.26
C GLU A 55 -24.10 -2.64 -0.03
N THR A 56 -24.44 -3.60 0.83
CA THR A 56 -25.28 -3.37 2.02
C THR A 56 -24.52 -2.77 3.20
N THR A 57 -23.18 -2.69 3.15
CA THR A 57 -22.37 -2.24 4.29
C THR A 57 -21.61 -0.97 3.96
N GLN A 58 -21.51 -0.06 4.93
CA GLN A 58 -20.75 1.17 4.76
C GLN A 58 -19.24 0.90 4.85
N PRO A 59 -18.43 1.46 3.92
CA PRO A 59 -16.97 1.29 3.95
C PRO A 59 -16.29 1.67 5.27
N PRO A 60 -16.72 2.74 5.99
CA PRO A 60 -16.14 3.07 7.30
C PRO A 60 -16.36 1.98 8.36
N ASP A 61 -17.56 1.39 8.40
CA ASP A 61 -17.89 0.35 9.38
C ASP A 61 -17.10 -0.93 9.14
N VAL A 62 -17.03 -1.39 7.89
CA VAL A 62 -16.25 -2.59 7.53
C VAL A 62 -14.78 -2.40 7.89
N SER A 63 -14.23 -1.25 7.54
CA SER A 63 -12.83 -0.94 7.79
C SER A 63 -12.52 -0.87 9.29
N SER A 64 -13.43 -0.34 10.11
CA SER A 64 -13.28 -0.34 11.58
C SER A 64 -13.28 -1.76 12.17
N ARG A 65 -14.12 -2.65 11.64
CA ARG A 65 -14.16 -4.07 12.05
C ARG A 65 -12.88 -4.80 11.64
N ILE A 66 -12.42 -4.59 10.41
CA ILE A 66 -11.16 -5.16 9.92
C ILE A 66 -9.99 -4.64 10.74
N TRP A 67 -9.98 -3.35 11.10
CA TRP A 67 -8.96 -2.75 11.94
C TRP A 67 -8.89 -3.38 13.34
N ALA A 68 -10.05 -3.66 13.94
CA ALA A 68 -10.13 -4.39 15.21
C ALA A 68 -9.60 -5.83 15.07
N SER A 69 -9.99 -6.54 14.01
CA SER A 69 -9.51 -7.90 13.73
C SER A 69 -8.01 -7.96 13.41
N LEU A 70 -7.43 -6.89 12.87
CA LEU A 70 -6.00 -6.75 12.61
C LEU A 70 -5.19 -6.36 13.85
N SER A 71 -5.83 -6.05 14.98
CA SER A 71 -5.15 -5.73 16.25
C SER A 71 -4.08 -6.75 16.66
N PRO A 72 -4.32 -8.08 16.67
CA PRO A 72 -3.28 -9.07 16.97
C PRO A 72 -2.10 -9.02 15.99
N LEU A 73 -2.37 -8.85 14.69
CA LEU A 73 -1.31 -8.74 13.68
C LEU A 73 -0.48 -7.47 13.87
N ARG A 74 -1.14 -6.34 14.15
CA ARG A 74 -0.48 -5.05 14.40
C ARG A 74 0.45 -5.10 15.62
N LYS A 75 0.10 -5.88 16.63
CA LYS A 75 0.93 -6.09 17.83
C LYS A 75 2.10 -7.03 17.59
N ALA A 76 2.00 -7.93 16.62
CA ALA A 76 3.05 -8.89 16.29
C ALA A 76 4.06 -8.33 15.26
N LEU A 77 3.87 -7.11 14.77
CA LEU A 77 4.78 -6.50 13.80
C LEU A 77 6.12 -6.13 14.45
N PRO A 78 7.26 -6.36 13.76
CA PRO A 78 8.57 -5.88 14.20
C PRO A 78 8.62 -4.35 14.29
N GLU A 79 9.58 -3.85 15.06
CA GLU A 79 9.85 -2.41 15.12
C GLU A 79 10.07 -1.83 13.72
N ASN A 80 9.55 -0.62 13.49
CA ASN A 80 9.54 0.12 12.22
C ASN A 80 8.52 -0.34 11.15
N TYR A 81 7.70 -1.37 11.43
CA TYR A 81 6.54 -1.69 10.58
C TYR A 81 5.26 -1.09 11.14
N ARG A 82 4.45 -0.52 10.26
CA ARG A 82 3.14 0.03 10.62
C ARG A 82 2.10 -0.29 9.57
N ILE A 83 0.88 -0.48 10.02
CA ILE A 83 -0.32 -0.58 9.18
C ILE A 83 -1.11 0.70 9.43
N GLU A 84 -1.54 1.35 8.36
CA GLU A 84 -2.33 2.59 8.41
C GLU A 84 -3.67 2.36 7.68
N MET A 85 -4.74 2.97 8.18
CA MET A 85 -6.01 3.03 7.45
C MET A 85 -5.91 4.11 6.38
N ALA A 86 -6.33 3.79 5.17
CA ALA A 86 -6.33 4.72 4.03
C ALA A 86 -7.74 4.83 3.42
N GLY A 87 -7.97 5.88 2.64
CA GLY A 87 -9.21 6.07 1.88
C GLY A 87 -10.23 6.94 2.62
N SER A 88 -11.51 6.56 2.54
CA SER A 88 -12.61 7.40 3.02
C SER A 88 -12.56 7.69 4.53
N ILE A 89 -12.02 6.78 5.35
CA ILE A 89 -11.84 7.01 6.79
C ILE A 89 -10.75 8.05 7.06
N GLU A 90 -9.65 8.02 6.32
CA GLU A 90 -8.53 8.96 6.48
C GLU A 90 -9.03 10.38 6.22
N GLU A 91 -9.75 10.57 5.12
CA GLU A 91 -10.34 11.86 4.74
C GLU A 91 -11.45 12.31 5.70
N ALA A 92 -12.36 11.41 6.09
CA ALA A 92 -13.41 11.75 7.05
C ALA A 92 -12.84 12.11 8.43
N GLY A 93 -11.82 11.38 8.89
CA GLY A 93 -11.12 11.67 10.15
C GLY A 93 -10.43 13.03 10.12
N LYS A 94 -9.74 13.35 9.01
CA LYS A 94 -9.10 14.65 8.80
C LYS A 94 -10.12 15.79 8.81
N ALA A 95 -11.23 15.65 8.08
CA ALA A 95 -12.30 16.63 8.05
C ALA A 95 -12.93 16.84 9.44
N ASN A 96 -13.25 15.74 10.14
CA ASN A 96 -13.83 15.83 11.48
C ASN A 96 -12.86 16.44 12.50
N SER A 97 -11.56 16.14 12.42
CA SER A 97 -10.55 16.74 13.28
C SER A 97 -10.38 18.24 13.06
N ALA A 98 -10.56 18.71 11.82
CA ALA A 98 -10.53 20.13 11.48
C ALA A 98 -11.80 20.86 11.93
N LEU A 99 -12.97 20.19 11.91
CA LEU A 99 -14.25 20.77 12.33
C LEU A 99 -14.48 20.73 13.84
N ALA A 100 -13.91 19.73 14.55
CA ALA A 100 -14.03 19.59 15.99
C ALA A 100 -13.73 20.88 16.80
N PRO A 101 -12.65 21.65 16.53
CA PRO A 101 -12.38 22.90 17.25
C PRO A 101 -13.34 24.04 16.90
N LEU A 102 -14.05 23.98 15.76
CA LEU A 102 -15.02 25.00 15.34
C LEU A 102 -16.37 24.85 16.04
N PHE A 103 -16.77 23.63 16.41
CA PHE A 103 -18.08 23.39 17.04
C PHE A 103 -18.29 24.17 18.35
N PRO A 104 -17.33 24.28 19.29
CA PRO A 104 -17.50 25.06 20.50
C PRO A 104 -17.69 26.56 20.22
N ILE A 105 -16.96 27.12 19.25
CA ILE A 105 -17.07 28.52 18.85
C ILE A 105 -18.44 28.79 18.24
N MET A 106 -18.89 27.91 17.34
CA MET A 106 -20.22 27.99 16.72
C MET A 106 -21.33 27.92 17.77
N LEU A 107 -21.23 27.00 18.75
CA LEU A 107 -22.17 26.90 19.86
C LEU A 107 -22.21 28.16 20.72
N LEU A 108 -21.04 28.73 21.04
CA LEU A 108 -20.94 29.97 21.82
C LEU A 108 -21.58 31.15 21.09
N LEU A 109 -21.30 31.30 19.79
CA LEU A 109 -21.91 32.35 18.96
C LEU A 109 -23.43 32.15 18.83
N MET A 110 -23.88 30.92 18.62
CA MET A 110 -25.31 30.61 18.55
C MET A 110 -26.02 30.93 19.87
N LEU A 111 -25.44 30.57 21.02
CA LEU A 111 -25.95 30.91 22.34
C LEU A 111 -26.01 32.44 22.54
N ALA A 112 -24.96 33.16 22.15
CA ALA A 112 -24.91 34.61 22.25
C ALA A 112 -26.01 35.28 21.43
N VAL A 113 -26.24 34.82 20.19
CA VAL A 113 -27.33 35.31 19.34
C VAL A 113 -28.69 35.04 19.98
N ILE A 114 -28.93 33.85 20.51
CA ILE A 114 -30.20 33.51 21.19
C ILE A 114 -30.47 34.44 22.39
N ILE A 115 -29.45 34.72 23.21
CA ILE A 115 -29.58 35.60 24.39
C ILE A 115 -29.84 37.06 23.99
N ILE A 116 -29.31 37.52 22.86
CA ILE A 116 -29.47 38.91 22.39
C ILE A 116 -30.79 39.11 21.63
N GLN A 117 -31.25 38.08 20.92
CA GLN A 117 -32.45 38.13 20.08
C GLN A 117 -33.75 37.95 20.88
N VAL A 118 -33.69 37.21 21.99
CA VAL A 118 -34.79 37.04 22.96
C VAL A 118 -34.75 38.17 23.98
#